data_AF-A0A1D2MLE5-F1
#
_entry.id   AF-A0A1D2MLE5-F1
#
_cell.length_a   1.000
_cell.length_b   1.000
_cell.length_c   1.000
_cell.angle_alpha   90.00
_cell.angle_beta   90.00
_cell.angle_gamma   90.00
#
_symmetry.space_group_name_H-M   'P 1'
#
loop_
_entity.id
_entity.type
_entity.pdbx_description
1 polymer ?
#
loop_
_entity_poly.entity_id
_entity_poly.type
_entity_poly.pdbx_seq_one_letter_code
_entity_poly.pdbx_strand_id
1 'polypeptide(L)'
;MRLAKRSGINGLLLEWEDTFPWQGHLANLSLAQGSYSREEAEEIVTYAERTLGLEVIPLVQTFGHVEFVLKMEQFRHLRELEGDPQAFCPSKSGTLILDMHKNSKLIHIGCDEVYNLRSCSLCTAASDYRDELFLKHVIDVASYVRSKARIPIIWDDMLRSIPIRKLNDSGIGQLVEPMVWVYAEDVDRFVGWESWEKYAEVFPTIWAAAAFKGAFGETLSIPPASRHADNVQRWIDVLTRESPSGLMVLVAWCLQAG
;
A
#
# COMPACT_ATOMS: atom_id res chain seq x y z
N MET A 1 3.47 19.42 -4.68
CA MET A 1 3.44 18.97 -6.10
C MET A 1 4.39 19.73 -7.03
N ARG A 2 4.29 21.07 -7.22
CA ARG A 2 5.20 21.82 -8.13
C ARG A 2 6.69 21.65 -7.80
N LEU A 3 7.05 21.71 -6.51
CA LEU A 3 8.42 21.48 -6.07
C LEU A 3 8.88 20.07 -6.44
N ALA A 4 8.05 19.06 -6.15
CA ALA A 4 8.30 17.67 -6.51
C ALA A 4 8.60 17.51 -8.01
N LYS A 5 7.74 18.06 -8.89
CA LYS A 5 7.95 18.02 -10.34
C LYS A 5 9.27 18.67 -10.77
N ARG A 6 9.62 19.83 -10.19
CA ARG A 6 10.90 20.51 -10.49
C ARG A 6 12.12 19.71 -10.06
N SER A 7 11.97 18.86 -9.04
CA SER A 7 13.02 17.94 -8.58
C SER A 7 13.11 16.65 -9.40
N GLY A 8 12.38 16.54 -10.52
CA GLY A 8 12.44 15.37 -11.41
C GLY A 8 11.46 14.25 -11.08
N ILE A 9 10.59 14.43 -10.07
CA ILE A 9 9.56 13.44 -9.73
C ILE A 9 8.50 13.40 -10.84
N ASN A 10 8.12 12.19 -11.23
CA ASN A 10 7.18 11.90 -12.31
C ASN A 10 5.84 11.29 -11.83
N GLY A 11 5.75 10.86 -10.57
CA GLY A 11 4.53 10.30 -9.99
C GLY A 11 4.32 10.67 -8.52
N LEU A 12 3.10 10.48 -8.03
CA LEU A 12 2.67 10.72 -6.66
C LEU A 12 1.85 9.52 -6.17
N LEU A 13 2.26 8.93 -5.06
CA LEU A 13 1.44 7.99 -4.29
C LEU A 13 0.61 8.80 -3.29
N LEU A 14 -0.72 8.69 -3.33
CA LEU A 14 -1.65 9.43 -2.48
C LEU A 14 -2.47 8.46 -1.64
N GLU A 15 -2.15 8.37 -0.35
CA GLU A 15 -2.95 7.67 0.65
C GLU A 15 -4.04 8.59 1.22
N TRP A 16 -5.27 8.09 1.29
CA TRP A 16 -6.42 8.92 1.69
C TRP A 16 -7.09 8.51 3.01
N GLU A 17 -7.16 7.22 3.34
CA GLU A 17 -7.83 6.70 4.55
C GLU A 17 -9.20 7.37 4.86
N ASP A 18 -9.38 7.95 6.05
CA ASP A 18 -10.60 8.67 6.48
C ASP A 18 -10.64 10.16 6.08
N THR A 19 -9.65 10.63 5.30
CA THR A 19 -9.70 11.96 4.65
C THR A 19 -10.34 11.94 3.26
N PHE A 20 -10.57 10.75 2.68
CA PHE A 20 -11.26 10.60 1.40
C PHE A 20 -12.77 10.93 1.51
N PRO A 21 -13.39 11.58 0.50
CA PRO A 21 -14.84 11.79 0.43
C PRO A 21 -15.62 10.50 0.12
N TRP A 22 -15.66 9.56 1.06
CA TRP A 22 -16.45 8.32 0.94
C TRP A 22 -17.96 8.61 0.78
N GLN A 23 -18.68 7.66 0.16
CA GLN A 23 -20.07 7.84 -0.28
C GLN A 23 -20.93 6.62 0.03
N GLY A 24 -22.26 6.80 -0.02
CA GLY A 24 -23.22 5.72 0.18
C GLY A 24 -23.07 5.07 1.56
N HIS A 25 -22.99 3.74 1.60
CA HIS A 25 -22.81 2.99 2.85
C HIS A 25 -21.47 3.28 3.56
N LEU A 26 -20.51 3.87 2.86
CA LEU A 26 -19.20 4.24 3.39
C LEU A 26 -19.10 5.71 3.80
N ALA A 27 -20.16 6.52 3.65
CA ALA A 27 -20.10 7.95 3.90
C ALA A 27 -19.64 8.31 5.33
N ASN A 28 -19.86 7.41 6.30
CA ASN A 28 -19.43 7.58 7.67
C ASN A 28 -17.95 7.23 7.91
N LEU A 29 -17.19 6.86 6.88
CA LEU A 29 -15.74 6.69 6.97
C LEU A 29 -14.99 8.01 6.83
N SER A 30 -15.59 9.06 6.28
CA SER A 30 -14.98 10.39 6.06
C SER A 30 -14.91 11.22 7.37
N LEU A 31 -14.21 10.70 8.38
CA LEU A 31 -14.31 11.16 9.77
C LEU A 31 -13.24 12.18 10.17
N ALA A 32 -12.15 12.29 9.41
CA ALA A 32 -11.09 13.23 9.73
C ALA A 32 -11.62 14.66 9.73
N GLN A 33 -11.24 15.46 10.74
CA GLN A 33 -11.58 16.87 10.76
C GLN A 33 -10.89 17.57 9.58
N GLY A 34 -11.69 18.11 8.66
CA GLY A 34 -11.17 18.66 7.40
C GLY A 34 -10.96 17.60 6.31
N SER A 35 -11.73 16.51 6.32
CA SER A 35 -11.81 15.59 5.18
C SER A 35 -12.12 16.35 3.89
N TYR A 36 -11.51 15.89 2.79
CA TYR A 36 -11.65 16.55 1.50
C TYR A 36 -13.07 16.36 0.97
N SER A 37 -13.61 17.40 0.35
CA SER A 37 -14.75 17.29 -0.55
C SER A 37 -14.37 16.49 -1.81
N ARG A 38 -15.38 16.05 -2.57
CA ARG A 38 -15.14 15.38 -3.86
C ARG A 38 -14.43 16.31 -4.82
N GLU A 39 -14.87 17.55 -4.87
CA GLU A 39 -14.35 18.58 -5.75
C GLU A 39 -12.87 18.85 -5.44
N GLU A 40 -12.49 18.93 -4.15
CA GLU A 40 -11.09 19.08 -3.74
C GLU A 40 -10.25 17.85 -4.09
N ALA A 41 -10.76 16.64 -3.83
CA ALA A 41 -10.04 15.41 -4.16
C ALA A 41 -9.82 15.27 -5.68
N GLU A 42 -10.83 15.58 -6.48
CA GLU A 42 -10.75 15.61 -7.95
C GLU A 42 -9.82 16.72 -8.45
N GLU A 43 -9.84 17.90 -7.83
CA GLU A 43 -8.94 19.01 -8.17
C GLU A 43 -7.48 18.65 -7.90
N ILE A 44 -7.17 18.01 -6.77
CA ILE A 44 -5.82 17.55 -6.41
C ILE A 44 -5.26 16.62 -7.49
N VAL A 45 -6.04 15.61 -7.90
CA VAL A 45 -5.63 14.64 -8.93
C VAL A 45 -5.55 15.30 -10.30
N THR A 46 -6.56 16.08 -10.68
CA THR A 46 -6.60 16.79 -11.97
C THR A 46 -5.41 17.74 -12.11
N TYR A 47 -5.07 18.47 -11.06
CA TYR A 47 -3.96 19.38 -11.06
C TYR A 47 -2.62 18.65 -11.21
N ALA A 48 -2.41 17.54 -10.48
CA ALA A 48 -1.22 16.71 -10.62
C ALA A 48 -1.07 16.15 -12.04
N GLU A 49 -2.11 15.53 -12.58
CA GLU A 49 -2.05 14.85 -13.88
C GLU A 49 -2.06 15.83 -15.05
N ARG A 50 -3.04 16.74 -15.09
CA ARG A 50 -3.30 17.60 -16.26
C ARG A 50 -2.39 18.82 -16.30
N THR A 51 -2.04 19.38 -15.14
CA THR A 51 -1.22 20.60 -15.10
C THR A 51 0.26 20.28 -14.97
N LEU A 52 0.63 19.27 -14.17
CA LEU A 52 2.03 18.96 -13.89
C LEU A 52 2.54 17.72 -14.64
N GLY A 53 1.67 16.94 -15.28
CA GLY A 53 2.05 15.68 -15.92
C GLY A 53 2.72 14.73 -14.92
N LEU A 54 2.13 14.62 -13.72
CA LEU A 54 2.51 13.64 -12.70
C LEU A 54 1.52 12.47 -12.77
N GLU A 55 2.01 11.23 -12.76
CA GLU A 55 1.17 10.05 -12.59
C GLU A 55 0.68 9.98 -11.14
N VAL A 56 -0.63 9.82 -10.92
CA VAL A 56 -1.19 9.71 -9.58
C VAL A 56 -1.59 8.26 -9.32
N ILE A 57 -1.01 7.67 -8.28
CA ILE A 57 -1.33 6.33 -7.78
C ILE A 57 -2.10 6.52 -6.47
N PRO A 58 -3.42 6.28 -6.44
CA PRO A 58 -4.16 6.27 -5.19
C PRO A 58 -3.78 5.04 -4.36
N LEU A 59 -3.56 5.23 -3.06
CA LEU A 59 -3.36 4.16 -2.09
C LEU A 59 -4.59 4.05 -1.20
N VAL A 60 -5.11 2.84 -1.11
CA VAL A 60 -6.17 2.45 -0.19
C VAL A 60 -5.77 1.19 0.57
N GLN A 61 -5.96 1.20 1.88
CA GLN A 61 -5.69 0.04 2.71
C GLN A 61 -6.83 -0.97 2.59
N THR A 62 -6.50 -2.22 2.27
CA THR A 62 -7.50 -3.29 2.03
C THR A 62 -7.31 -4.54 2.90
N PHE A 63 -6.30 -4.54 3.79
CA PHE A 63 -6.06 -5.69 4.66
C PHE A 63 -5.57 -5.30 6.06
N GLY A 64 -4.31 -4.86 6.18
CA GLY A 64 -3.79 -4.17 7.36
C GLY A 64 -4.06 -2.67 7.26
N HIS A 65 -3.75 -1.93 8.33
CA HIS A 65 -3.96 -0.46 8.42
C HIS A 65 -5.39 0.00 8.06
N VAL A 66 -6.39 -0.82 8.40
CA VAL A 66 -7.81 -0.53 8.14
C VAL A 66 -8.54 -0.04 9.39
N GLU A 67 -7.82 0.49 10.38
CA GLU A 67 -8.38 1.01 11.63
C GLU A 67 -9.41 2.09 11.37
N PHE A 68 -9.20 2.93 10.34
CA PHE A 68 -10.14 3.98 9.96
C PHE A 68 -11.53 3.42 9.57
N VAL A 69 -11.58 2.19 9.06
CA VAL A 69 -12.83 1.44 8.80
C VAL A 69 -13.26 0.68 10.04
N LEU A 70 -12.38 -0.15 10.58
CA LEU A 70 -12.72 -1.15 11.57
C LEU A 70 -12.95 -0.56 12.96
N LYS A 71 -12.58 0.69 13.23
CA LYS A 71 -12.99 1.44 14.45
C LYS A 71 -14.50 1.63 14.55
N MET A 72 -15.22 1.57 13.42
CA MET A 72 -16.66 1.73 13.36
C MET A 72 -17.39 0.46 13.81
N GLU A 73 -18.37 0.61 14.70
CA GLU A 73 -19.10 -0.53 15.29
C GLU A 73 -19.75 -1.42 14.22
N GLN A 74 -20.30 -0.81 13.16
CA GLN A 74 -20.92 -1.55 12.06
C GLN A 74 -19.95 -2.48 11.30
N PHE A 75 -18.64 -2.21 11.32
CA PHE A 75 -17.61 -3.01 10.65
C PHE A 75 -16.79 -3.87 11.63
N ARG A 76 -16.99 -3.73 12.94
CA ARG A 76 -16.27 -4.48 13.98
C ARG A 76 -16.32 -5.99 13.78
N HIS A 77 -17.43 -6.50 13.26
CA HIS A 77 -17.60 -7.93 12.99
C HIS A 77 -16.62 -8.48 11.95
N LEU A 78 -15.98 -7.64 11.13
CA LEU A 78 -15.03 -8.03 10.09
C LEU A 78 -13.58 -8.17 10.58
N ARG A 79 -13.26 -7.74 11.81
CA ARG A 79 -11.89 -7.76 12.35
C ARG A 79 -11.31 -9.17 12.47
N GLU A 80 -10.00 -9.32 12.28
CA GLU A 80 -9.26 -10.54 12.64
C GLU A 80 -9.32 -10.76 14.15
N LEU A 81 -8.90 -9.78 14.95
CA LEU A 81 -9.02 -9.83 16.40
C LEU A 81 -10.10 -8.87 16.88
N GLU A 82 -11.00 -9.34 17.75
CA GLU A 82 -12.15 -8.53 18.16
C GLU A 82 -11.74 -7.19 18.79
N GLY A 83 -10.70 -7.21 19.63
CA GLY A 83 -10.18 -6.05 20.34
C GLY A 83 -9.23 -5.16 19.52
N ASP A 84 -8.93 -5.52 18.28
CA ASP A 84 -7.90 -4.87 17.47
C ASP A 84 -8.44 -4.53 16.06
N PRO A 85 -8.61 -3.23 15.73
CA PRO A 85 -9.13 -2.81 14.43
C PRO A 85 -8.06 -2.80 13.32
N GLN A 86 -6.83 -3.27 13.56
CA GLN A 86 -5.74 -3.18 12.58
C GLN A 86 -6.02 -3.92 11.26
N ALA A 87 -6.66 -5.09 11.32
CA ALA A 87 -6.78 -5.95 10.15
C ALA A 87 -8.14 -6.63 9.98
N PHE A 88 -8.54 -6.83 8.72
CA PHE A 88 -9.67 -7.69 8.36
C PHE A 88 -9.35 -9.17 8.63
N CYS A 89 -10.38 -9.96 8.95
CA CYS A 89 -10.32 -11.41 8.95
C CYS A 89 -10.58 -11.94 7.52
N PRO A 90 -9.60 -12.56 6.84
CA PRO A 90 -9.80 -13.01 5.46
C PRO A 90 -10.72 -14.23 5.36
N SER A 91 -11.00 -14.91 6.47
CA SER A 91 -11.93 -16.04 6.53
C SER A 91 -13.39 -15.64 6.78
N LYS A 92 -13.67 -14.36 7.01
CA LYS A 92 -15.05 -13.86 7.13
C LYS A 92 -15.58 -13.41 5.78
N SER A 93 -16.87 -13.65 5.54
CA SER A 93 -17.55 -13.15 4.35
C SER A 93 -17.72 -11.64 4.42
N GLY A 94 -17.38 -10.92 3.36
CA GLY A 94 -17.62 -9.48 3.25
C GLY A 94 -16.36 -8.65 3.06
N THR A 95 -15.48 -9.05 2.14
CA THR A 95 -14.33 -8.22 1.72
C THR A 95 -14.83 -6.84 1.32
N LEU A 96 -14.53 -5.84 2.16
CA LEU A 96 -14.89 -4.47 1.87
C LEU A 96 -13.90 -3.94 0.84
N ILE A 97 -14.32 -3.91 -0.42
CA ILE A 97 -13.48 -3.37 -1.49
C ILE A 97 -13.71 -1.87 -1.57
N LEU A 98 -12.73 -1.14 -1.07
CA LEU A 98 -12.69 0.31 -1.12
C LEU A 98 -12.21 0.76 -2.50
N ASP A 99 -13.11 1.34 -3.30
CA ASP A 99 -12.80 1.78 -4.67
C ASP A 99 -12.77 3.31 -4.76
N MET A 100 -11.58 3.86 -4.99
CA MET A 100 -11.32 5.29 -5.17
C MET A 100 -10.69 5.57 -6.54
N HIS A 101 -10.85 6.81 -7.02
CA HIS A 101 -10.19 7.32 -8.23
C HIS A 101 -10.31 6.38 -9.45
N LYS A 102 -11.55 6.08 -9.85
CA LYS A 102 -11.91 5.04 -10.85
C LYS A 102 -11.23 5.15 -12.21
N ASN A 103 -10.68 6.31 -12.54
CA ASN A 103 -10.01 6.58 -13.82
C ASN A 103 -8.49 6.31 -13.79
N SER A 104 -7.91 6.08 -12.60
CA SER A 104 -6.47 5.78 -12.48
C SER A 104 -6.16 4.36 -12.95
N LYS A 105 -5.07 4.22 -13.73
CA LYS A 105 -4.63 2.92 -14.26
C LYS A 105 -4.01 2.04 -13.18
N LEU A 106 -3.27 2.66 -12.26
CA LEU A 106 -2.62 2.02 -11.12
C LEU A 106 -3.46 2.29 -9.86
N ILE A 107 -3.45 1.36 -8.91
CA ILE A 107 -3.98 1.57 -7.55
C ILE A 107 -3.13 0.75 -6.58
N HIS A 108 -2.72 1.37 -5.49
CA HIS A 108 -2.04 0.65 -4.42
C HIS A 108 -3.09 0.17 -3.40
N ILE A 109 -3.14 -1.13 -3.12
CA ILE A 109 -4.18 -1.75 -2.29
C ILE A 109 -3.69 -2.04 -0.85
N GLY A 110 -2.60 -1.40 -0.43
CA GLY A 110 -1.93 -1.64 0.86
C GLY A 110 -1.38 -3.06 1.00
N CYS A 111 -1.93 -3.78 1.99
CA CYS A 111 -1.61 -5.17 2.36
C CYS A 111 -0.28 -5.35 3.12
N ASP A 112 0.20 -4.31 3.79
CA ASP A 112 1.34 -4.31 4.70
C ASP A 112 0.97 -4.68 6.14
N GLU A 113 1.99 -5.10 6.89
CA GLU A 113 2.00 -5.15 8.37
C GLU A 113 0.83 -5.90 9.03
N VAL A 114 0.30 -6.95 8.38
CA VAL A 114 -0.83 -7.76 8.90
C VAL A 114 -0.34 -8.74 9.99
N TYR A 115 0.24 -8.21 11.07
CA TYR A 115 0.97 -8.96 12.08
C TYR A 115 0.10 -9.97 12.84
N ASN A 116 -1.18 -9.66 13.04
CA ASN A 116 -2.10 -10.53 13.79
C ASN A 116 -2.85 -11.55 12.92
N LEU A 117 -2.48 -11.73 11.65
CA LEU A 117 -3.13 -12.70 10.76
C LEU A 117 -3.11 -14.14 11.32
N ARG A 118 -4.26 -14.82 11.24
CA ARG A 118 -4.47 -16.20 11.73
C ARG A 118 -4.47 -16.32 13.25
N SER A 119 -5.03 -15.32 13.93
CA SER A 119 -5.20 -15.29 15.38
C SER A 119 -6.66 -15.50 15.81
N CYS A 120 -7.63 -15.36 14.90
CA CYS A 120 -9.04 -15.60 15.21
C CYS A 120 -9.43 -17.08 15.15
N SER A 121 -10.54 -17.45 15.77
CA SER A 121 -11.01 -18.85 15.80
C SER A 121 -11.32 -19.42 14.41
N LEU A 122 -11.82 -18.59 13.48
CA LEU A 122 -12.10 -19.01 12.11
C LEU A 122 -10.82 -19.31 11.33
N CYS A 123 -9.85 -18.38 11.36
CA CYS A 123 -8.58 -18.53 10.65
C CYS A 123 -7.72 -19.64 11.26
N THR A 124 -7.75 -19.83 12.58
CA THR A 124 -7.02 -20.91 13.26
C THR A 124 -7.60 -22.29 13.00
N ALA A 125 -8.93 -22.38 12.81
CA ALA A 125 -9.62 -23.61 12.41
C ALA A 125 -9.51 -23.92 10.91
N ALA A 126 -9.14 -22.94 10.07
CA ALA A 126 -8.90 -23.15 8.66
C ALA A 126 -7.68 -24.05 8.42
N SER A 127 -7.74 -24.85 7.36
CA SER A 127 -6.61 -25.66 6.89
C SER A 127 -5.47 -24.82 6.35
N ASP A 128 -5.80 -23.62 5.86
CA ASP A 128 -4.86 -22.71 5.24
C ASP A 128 -3.82 -22.21 6.27
N TYR A 129 -2.56 -22.21 5.85
CA TYR A 129 -1.49 -21.56 6.60
C TYR A 129 -1.59 -20.03 6.48
N ARG A 130 -0.81 -19.33 7.30
CA ARG A 130 -0.83 -17.85 7.37
C ARG A 130 -0.54 -17.20 6.02
N ASP A 131 0.44 -17.71 5.29
CA ASP A 131 0.81 -17.21 3.96
C ASP A 131 -0.28 -17.51 2.91
N GLU A 132 -0.92 -18.67 2.96
CA GLU A 132 -2.04 -19.03 2.08
C GLU A 132 -3.26 -18.14 2.32
N LEU A 133 -3.61 -17.86 3.59
CA LEU A 133 -4.67 -16.90 3.93
C LEU A 133 -4.35 -15.50 3.40
N PHE A 134 -3.09 -15.07 3.50
CA PHE A 134 -2.65 -13.79 2.97
C PHE A 134 -2.78 -13.74 1.44
N LEU A 135 -2.21 -14.73 0.75
CA LEU A 135 -2.25 -14.80 -0.71
C LEU A 135 -3.68 -14.85 -1.24
N LYS A 136 -4.57 -15.64 -0.62
CA LYS A 136 -5.97 -15.74 -1.01
C LYS A 136 -6.69 -14.38 -0.94
N HIS A 137 -6.53 -13.66 0.18
CA HIS A 137 -7.12 -12.33 0.33
C HIS A 137 -6.60 -11.35 -0.72
N VAL A 138 -5.28 -11.30 -0.92
CA VAL A 138 -4.67 -10.42 -1.92
C VAL A 138 -5.15 -10.77 -3.32
N ILE A 139 -5.24 -12.06 -3.66
CA ILE A 139 -5.74 -12.53 -4.97
C ILE A 139 -7.19 -12.11 -5.19
N ASP A 140 -8.05 -12.23 -4.17
CA ASP A 140 -9.46 -11.83 -4.28
C ASP A 140 -9.60 -10.32 -4.54
N VAL A 141 -8.89 -9.49 -3.76
CA VAL A 141 -8.88 -8.03 -3.95
C VAL A 141 -8.26 -7.64 -5.29
N ALA A 142 -7.10 -8.21 -5.64
CA ALA A 142 -6.40 -7.92 -6.89
C ALA A 142 -7.22 -8.34 -8.12
N SER A 143 -7.91 -9.48 -8.05
CA SER A 143 -8.80 -9.94 -9.12
C SER A 143 -9.96 -8.98 -9.36
N TYR A 144 -10.54 -8.43 -8.28
CA TYR A 144 -11.53 -7.37 -8.42
C TYR A 144 -10.95 -6.14 -9.10
N VAL A 145 -9.78 -5.66 -8.68
CA VAL A 145 -9.12 -4.48 -9.29
C VAL A 145 -8.83 -4.72 -10.77
N ARG A 146 -8.31 -5.89 -11.13
CA ARG A 146 -8.05 -6.29 -12.52
C ARG A 146 -9.34 -6.34 -13.34
N SER A 147 -10.47 -6.75 -12.75
CA SER A 147 -11.78 -6.73 -13.42
C SER A 147 -12.23 -5.32 -13.82
N LYS A 148 -11.65 -4.27 -13.20
CA LYS A 148 -11.86 -2.85 -13.54
C LYS A 148 -10.81 -2.31 -14.52
N ALA A 149 -10.00 -3.18 -15.12
CA ALA A 149 -8.89 -2.84 -16.01
C ALA A 149 -7.83 -1.93 -15.34
N ARG A 150 -7.63 -2.10 -14.04
CA ARG A 150 -6.61 -1.42 -13.23
C ARG A 150 -5.54 -2.40 -12.78
N ILE A 151 -4.35 -1.90 -12.50
CA ILE A 151 -3.19 -2.69 -12.04
C ILE A 151 -3.05 -2.46 -10.53
N PRO A 152 -3.23 -3.49 -9.69
CA PRO A 152 -3.03 -3.39 -8.25
C PRO A 152 -1.54 -3.46 -7.91
N ILE A 153 -1.12 -2.54 -7.05
CA ILE A 153 0.20 -2.50 -6.42
C ILE A 153 0.03 -2.88 -4.94
N ILE A 154 0.97 -3.64 -4.38
CA ILE A 154 0.96 -4.04 -2.96
C ILE A 154 2.29 -3.70 -2.31
N TRP A 155 2.28 -3.48 -1.00
CA TRP A 155 3.53 -3.42 -0.23
C TRP A 155 4.16 -4.82 -0.16
N ASP A 156 5.50 -4.88 -0.20
CA ASP A 156 6.22 -6.14 -0.36
C ASP A 156 6.47 -6.91 0.95
N ASP A 157 6.39 -6.26 2.12
CA ASP A 157 6.87 -6.77 3.40
C ASP A 157 6.30 -8.14 3.76
N MET A 158 5.00 -8.33 3.54
CA MET A 158 4.32 -9.60 3.79
C MET A 158 4.76 -10.69 2.80
N LEU A 159 5.21 -10.35 1.58
CA LEU A 159 5.72 -11.30 0.57
C LEU A 159 7.15 -11.78 0.86
N ARG A 160 7.94 -11.02 1.64
CA ARG A 160 9.36 -11.33 1.91
C ARG A 160 9.54 -12.71 2.52
N SER A 161 8.67 -13.10 3.44
CA SER A 161 8.73 -14.39 4.14
C SER A 161 8.13 -15.57 3.37
N ILE A 162 7.36 -15.32 2.31
CA ILE A 162 6.66 -16.36 1.56
C ILE A 162 7.65 -17.07 0.62
N PRO A 163 7.72 -18.42 0.65
CA PRO A 163 8.55 -19.18 -0.27
C PRO A 163 8.16 -18.95 -1.74
N ILE A 164 9.16 -18.83 -2.61
CA ILE A 164 8.99 -18.59 -4.05
C ILE A 164 8.01 -19.55 -4.72
N ARG A 165 8.06 -20.83 -4.35
CA ARG A 165 7.15 -21.86 -4.86
C ARG A 165 5.68 -21.52 -4.58
N LYS A 166 5.36 -21.05 -3.37
CA LYS A 166 3.98 -20.68 -3.03
C LYS A 166 3.52 -19.43 -3.79
N LEU A 167 4.42 -18.46 -4.02
CA LEU A 167 4.13 -17.31 -4.86
C LEU A 167 3.79 -17.75 -6.29
N ASN A 168 4.63 -18.58 -6.90
CA ASN A 168 4.40 -19.13 -8.24
C ASN A 168 3.12 -19.96 -8.32
N ASP A 169 2.92 -20.91 -7.39
CA ASP A 169 1.75 -21.81 -7.36
C ASP A 169 0.44 -21.02 -7.18
N SER A 170 0.47 -19.88 -6.49
CA SER A 170 -0.70 -19.01 -6.28
C SER A 170 -1.08 -18.17 -7.52
N GLY A 171 -0.15 -17.98 -8.46
CA GLY A 171 -0.34 -17.11 -9.63
C GLY A 171 -0.36 -15.60 -9.33
N ILE A 172 -0.03 -15.19 -8.09
CA ILE A 172 -0.08 -13.78 -7.66
C ILE A 172 0.75 -12.83 -8.53
N GLY A 173 1.87 -13.32 -9.10
CA GLY A 173 2.77 -12.53 -9.95
C GLY A 173 2.13 -11.97 -11.22
N GLN A 174 1.01 -12.55 -11.67
CA GLN A 174 0.25 -12.04 -12.82
C GLN A 174 -0.83 -11.03 -12.40
N LEU A 175 -1.11 -10.92 -11.10
CA LEU A 175 -2.20 -10.12 -10.57
C LEU A 175 -1.70 -8.81 -9.98
N VAL A 176 -0.59 -8.78 -9.25
CA VAL A 176 -0.11 -7.60 -8.53
C VAL A 176 1.31 -7.20 -8.93
N GLU A 177 1.68 -5.96 -8.66
CA GLU A 177 3.05 -5.47 -8.73
C GLU A 177 3.54 -5.10 -7.31
N PRO A 178 4.61 -5.70 -6.78
CA PRO A 178 5.11 -5.35 -5.45
C PRO A 178 5.81 -3.99 -5.46
N MET A 179 5.60 -3.20 -4.42
CA MET A 179 6.34 -2.00 -4.09
C MET A 179 7.22 -2.25 -2.86
N VAL A 180 8.53 -2.27 -3.09
CA VAL A 180 9.52 -2.59 -2.07
C VAL A 180 9.81 -1.34 -1.24
N TRP A 181 9.68 -1.43 0.08
CA TRP A 181 9.89 -0.30 0.97
C TRP A 181 10.87 -0.58 2.12
N VAL A 182 11.82 0.31 2.32
CA VAL A 182 12.76 0.32 3.45
C VAL A 182 13.15 1.76 3.72
N TYR A 183 12.89 2.22 4.94
CA TYR A 183 13.17 3.60 5.37
C TYR A 183 14.38 3.70 6.30
N ALA A 184 15.04 2.56 6.56
CA ALA A 184 16.34 2.51 7.21
C ALA A 184 17.46 2.96 6.27
N GLU A 185 18.63 3.27 6.84
CA GLU A 185 19.83 3.66 6.08
C GLU A 185 20.42 2.48 5.30
N ASP A 186 20.31 1.27 5.85
CA ASP A 186 20.82 0.04 5.27
C ASP A 186 19.67 -0.76 4.65
N VAL A 187 19.39 -0.53 3.36
CA VAL A 187 18.32 -1.20 2.61
C VAL A 187 18.61 -2.71 2.47
N ASP A 188 19.86 -3.05 2.14
CA ASP A 188 20.31 -4.42 1.85
C ASP A 188 20.18 -5.34 3.06
N ARG A 189 20.26 -4.79 4.29
CA ARG A 189 19.99 -5.54 5.52
C ARG A 189 18.56 -6.06 5.62
N PHE A 190 17.58 -5.36 5.07
CA PHE A 190 16.17 -5.74 5.16
C PHE A 190 15.66 -6.40 3.88
N VAL A 191 16.22 -6.04 2.73
CA VAL A 191 15.88 -6.60 1.42
C VAL A 191 17.18 -6.88 0.67
N GLY A 192 17.76 -8.05 0.94
CA GLY A 192 18.97 -8.51 0.29
C GLY A 192 18.73 -9.11 -1.10
N TRP A 193 19.82 -9.54 -1.73
CA TRP A 193 19.86 -10.19 -3.06
C TRP A 193 18.80 -11.28 -3.27
N GLU A 194 18.62 -12.17 -2.29
CA GLU A 194 17.67 -13.28 -2.38
C GLU A 194 16.21 -12.82 -2.59
N SER A 195 15.83 -11.68 -2.00
CA SER A 195 14.51 -11.09 -2.21
C SER A 195 14.36 -10.56 -3.63
N TRP A 196 15.41 -9.95 -4.19
CA TRP A 196 15.42 -9.43 -5.56
C TRP A 196 15.38 -10.54 -6.60
N GLU A 197 16.18 -11.60 -6.46
CA GLU A 197 16.09 -12.78 -7.33
C GLU A 197 14.69 -13.39 -7.29
N LYS A 198 14.15 -13.58 -6.09
CA LYS A 198 12.79 -14.09 -5.90
C LYS A 198 11.76 -13.21 -6.60
N TYR A 199 11.85 -11.89 -6.44
CA TYR A 199 10.89 -10.98 -7.05
C TYR A 199 11.03 -10.91 -8.57
N ALA A 200 12.26 -10.94 -9.11
CA ALA A 200 12.52 -10.94 -10.54
C ALA A 200 11.99 -12.20 -11.24
N GLU A 201 11.97 -13.35 -10.55
CA GLU A 201 11.38 -14.59 -11.07
C GLU A 201 9.85 -14.52 -11.09
N VAL A 202 9.24 -13.97 -10.04
CA VAL A 202 7.78 -14.05 -9.82
C VAL A 202 7.03 -12.89 -10.49
N PHE A 203 7.56 -11.67 -10.43
CA PHE A 203 6.85 -10.44 -10.75
C PHE A 203 7.45 -9.74 -11.98
N PRO A 204 6.65 -9.48 -13.04
CA PRO A 204 7.12 -8.78 -14.23
C PRO A 204 7.55 -7.33 -13.99
N THR A 205 6.95 -6.68 -12.98
CA THR A 205 7.19 -5.28 -12.61
C THR A 205 7.37 -5.19 -11.10
N ILE A 206 8.38 -4.45 -10.65
CA ILE A 206 8.66 -4.21 -9.23
C ILE A 206 8.89 -2.72 -9.03
N TRP A 207 8.23 -2.13 -8.04
CA TRP A 207 8.38 -0.73 -7.66
C TRP A 207 9.29 -0.62 -6.43
N ALA A 208 9.87 0.56 -6.22
CA ALA A 208 10.59 0.87 -4.98
C ALA A 208 10.05 2.15 -4.35
N ALA A 209 10.04 2.19 -3.02
CA ALA A 209 9.52 3.28 -2.22
C ALA A 209 10.61 3.83 -1.27
N ALA A 210 11.08 5.04 -1.56
CA ALA A 210 11.94 5.78 -0.64
C ALA A 210 11.13 6.79 0.19
N ALA A 211 11.57 7.13 1.39
CA ALA A 211 10.89 8.10 2.25
C ALA A 211 11.42 9.53 2.06
N PHE A 212 10.53 10.47 1.75
CA PHE A 212 10.82 11.91 1.68
C PHE A 212 10.41 12.69 2.96
N LYS A 213 9.36 12.22 3.65
CA LYS A 213 8.83 12.79 4.90
C LYS A 213 8.13 11.66 5.68
N GLY A 214 8.10 11.75 7.00
CA GLY A 214 7.56 10.70 7.87
C GLY A 214 8.55 9.53 7.98
N ALA A 215 8.10 8.32 8.36
CA ALA A 215 8.93 7.11 8.53
C ALA A 215 10.09 7.18 9.54
N PHE A 216 10.39 8.35 10.10
CA PHE A 216 11.27 8.53 11.26
C PHE A 216 10.77 9.71 12.08
N GLY A 217 10.14 9.43 13.23
CA GLY A 217 9.46 10.46 14.01
C GLY A 217 8.26 10.98 13.24
N GLU A 218 7.26 10.12 13.06
CA GLU A 218 6.00 10.37 12.38
C GLU A 218 5.23 11.60 12.90
N THR A 219 5.51 12.02 14.13
CA THR A 219 4.97 13.22 14.78
C THR A 219 5.82 14.48 14.59
N LEU A 220 6.99 14.39 13.93
CA LEU A 220 7.88 15.52 13.73
C LEU A 220 7.29 16.51 12.73
N SER A 221 7.18 17.77 13.15
CA SER A 221 6.74 18.86 12.27
C SER A 221 7.80 19.24 11.23
N ILE A 222 9.08 18.99 11.53
CA ILE A 222 10.23 19.22 10.63
C ILE A 222 10.89 17.87 10.37
N PRO A 223 10.86 17.36 9.12
CA PRO A 223 11.48 16.08 8.81
C PRO A 223 13.01 16.18 8.82
N PRO A 224 13.74 15.13 9.20
CA PRO A 224 15.19 15.07 9.10
C PRO A 224 15.62 14.96 7.62
N ALA A 225 15.71 16.10 6.94
CA ALA A 225 15.91 16.18 5.50
C ALA A 225 17.17 15.44 5.00
N SER A 226 18.28 15.49 5.74
CA SER A 226 19.51 14.78 5.38
C SER A 226 19.31 13.26 5.35
N ARG A 227 18.64 12.71 6.36
CA ARG A 227 18.34 11.28 6.46
C ARG A 227 17.47 10.80 5.30
N HIS A 228 16.45 11.58 4.93
CA HIS A 228 15.60 11.25 3.79
C HIS A 228 16.35 11.36 2.46
N ALA A 229 17.19 12.38 2.29
CA ALA A 229 18.04 12.49 1.11
C ALA A 229 19.00 11.29 0.99
N ASP A 230 19.58 10.85 2.12
CA ASP A 230 20.41 9.64 2.16
C ASP A 230 19.58 8.41 1.75
N ASN A 231 18.41 8.18 2.35
CA ASN A 231 17.55 7.04 2.00
C ASN A 231 17.20 7.02 0.50
N VAL A 232 16.86 8.17 -0.09
CA VAL A 232 16.61 8.30 -1.53
C VAL A 232 17.86 7.94 -2.34
N GLN A 233 19.04 8.40 -1.94
CA GLN A 233 20.28 8.06 -2.63
C GLN A 233 20.56 6.55 -2.58
N ARG A 234 20.31 5.89 -1.44
CA ARG A 234 20.52 4.42 -1.33
C ARG A 234 19.56 3.66 -2.22
N TRP A 235 18.31 4.10 -2.31
CA TRP A 235 17.36 3.52 -3.25
C TRP A 235 17.79 3.69 -4.71
N ILE A 236 18.34 4.85 -5.08
CA ILE A 236 18.92 5.05 -6.42
C ILE A 236 20.07 4.04 -6.67
N ASP A 237 20.95 3.85 -5.69
CA ASP A 237 22.09 2.92 -5.82
C ASP A 237 21.60 1.47 -5.97
N VAL A 238 20.63 1.04 -5.15
CA VAL A 238 20.01 -0.30 -5.24
C VAL A 238 19.33 -0.50 -6.60
N LEU A 239 18.51 0.45 -7.05
CA LEU A 239 17.80 0.33 -8.33
C LEU A 239 18.75 0.32 -9.52
N THR A 240 19.86 1.06 -9.46
CA THR A 240 20.89 1.03 -10.49
C THR A 240 21.58 -0.33 -10.54
N ARG A 241 21.80 -0.96 -9.37
CA ARG A 241 22.46 -2.27 -9.25
C ARG A 241 21.56 -3.41 -9.68
N GLU A 242 20.34 -3.47 -9.14
CA GLU A 242 19.40 -4.58 -9.36
C GLU A 242 18.64 -4.46 -10.69
N SER A 243 18.59 -3.26 -11.28
CA SER A 243 17.90 -2.97 -12.55
C SER A 243 16.47 -3.56 -12.64
N PRO A 244 15.60 -3.39 -11.63
CA PRO A 244 14.24 -3.89 -11.72
C PRO A 244 13.48 -3.17 -12.84
N SER A 245 12.53 -3.86 -13.44
CA SER A 245 11.73 -3.39 -14.58
C SER A 245 10.72 -2.26 -14.25
N GLY A 246 10.62 -1.82 -12.99
CA GLY A 246 9.66 -0.80 -12.56
C GLY A 246 10.28 0.52 -12.08
N LEU A 247 9.39 1.42 -11.65
CA LEU A 247 9.70 2.82 -11.33
C LEU A 247 10.03 3.00 -9.83
N MET A 248 10.84 4.02 -9.50
CA MET A 248 10.98 4.50 -8.13
C MET A 248 9.86 5.49 -7.78
N VAL A 249 9.23 5.28 -6.64
CA VAL A 249 8.22 6.16 -6.03
C VAL A 249 8.80 6.77 -4.77
N LEU A 250 8.62 8.09 -4.60
CA LEU A 250 8.94 8.76 -3.35
C LEU A 250 7.67 8.83 -2.50
N VAL A 251 7.72 8.18 -1.34
CA VAL A 251 6.64 8.11 -0.36
C VAL A 251 6.86 9.17 0.70
N ALA A 252 5.79 9.83 1.12
CA ALA A 252 5.81 10.83 2.17
C ALA A 252 4.69 10.53 3.15
N TRP A 253 5.02 9.82 4.23
CA TRP A 253 4.08 9.53 5.31
C TRP A 253 3.81 10.80 6.11
N CYS A 254 2.54 11.02 6.44
CA CYS A 254 2.13 12.10 7.31
C CYS A 254 0.97 11.63 8.16
N LEU A 255 1.25 11.18 9.38
CA LEU A 255 0.19 11.01 10.38
C LEU A 255 -0.24 12.41 10.80
N GLN A 256 -1.45 12.83 10.40
CA GLN A 256 -2.10 13.92 11.11
C GLN A 256 -2.54 13.34 12.45
N ALA A 257 -1.79 13.64 13.51
CA ALA A 257 -2.24 13.40 14.87
C ALA A 257 -3.52 14.24 15.09
N GLY A 258 -4.67 13.58 14.99
CA GLY A 258 -5.95 14.07 15.49
C GLY A 258 -6.12 13.72 16.95
#